data_AF-A0AAX3UDX2-F1
#
_entry.id   AF-A0AAX3UDX2-F1
#
_cell.length_a   1.000
_cell.length_b   1.000
_cell.length_c   1.000
_cell.angle_alpha   90.00
_cell.angle_beta   90.00
_cell.angle_gamma   90.00
#
_symmetry.space_group_name_H-M   'P 1'
#
loop_
_entity.id
_entity.type
_entity.pdbx_description
1 polymer ?
#
loop_
_entity_poly.entity_id
_entity_poly.type
_entity_poly.pdbx_seq_one_letter_code
_entity_poly.pdbx_strand_id
1 'polypeptide(L)'
;MARNHINMTEELDKYKADIYQMLISLGCSETTTAALMKGNQSKIQGWFGNGDSRSPIVTAQMAARLILRDPADIDASSKFKV
;
A
#
# COMPACT_ATOMS: atom_id res chain seq x y z
N MET A 1 -15.81 -26.12 -15.54
CA MET A 1 -14.77 -25.33 -14.82
C MET A 1 -14.87 -23.90 -15.31
N ALA A 2 -15.54 -23.02 -14.55
CA ALA A 2 -15.67 -21.61 -14.91
C ALA A 2 -14.28 -20.97 -14.89
N ARG A 3 -13.83 -20.43 -16.02
CA ARG A 3 -12.64 -19.56 -16.05
C ARG A 3 -13.02 -18.31 -15.29
N ASN A 4 -12.63 -18.24 -14.01
CA ASN A 4 -12.76 -17.02 -13.20
C ASN A 4 -12.00 -15.91 -13.94
N HIS A 5 -12.75 -15.02 -14.60
CA HIS A 5 -12.19 -13.84 -15.20
C HIS A 5 -11.72 -12.96 -14.04
N ILE A 6 -10.43 -13.00 -13.72
CA ILE A 6 -9.87 -12.21 -12.63
C ILE A 6 -10.01 -10.75 -13.02
N ASN A 7 -10.85 -10.01 -12.30
CA ASN A 7 -11.00 -8.59 -12.48
C ASN A 7 -9.81 -7.90 -11.80
N MET A 8 -8.79 -7.53 -12.58
CA MET A 8 -7.57 -6.90 -12.06
C MET A 8 -7.84 -5.57 -11.35
N THR A 9 -8.95 -4.89 -11.65
CA THR A 9 -9.36 -3.67 -10.95
C THR A 9 -9.82 -3.99 -9.52
N GLU A 10 -10.66 -5.03 -9.35
CA GLU A 10 -11.11 -5.46 -8.03
C GLU A 10 -9.95 -5.99 -7.18
N GLU A 11 -9.02 -6.72 -7.79
CA GLU A 11 -7.83 -7.21 -7.09
C GLU A 11 -6.90 -6.07 -6.65
N LEU A 12 -6.78 -5.02 -7.46
CA LEU A 12 -6.02 -3.83 -7.07
C LEU A 12 -6.68 -3.10 -5.88
N ASP A 13 -8.01 -3.04 -5.85
CA ASP A 13 -8.73 -2.38 -4.76
C ASP A 13 -8.67 -3.20 -3.47
N LYS A 14 -8.73 -4.54 -3.55
CA LYS A 14 -8.45 -5.41 -2.40
C LYS A 14 -7.02 -5.21 -1.89
N TYR A 15 -6.04 -5.16 -2.79
CA TYR A 15 -4.64 -4.94 -2.43
C TYR A 15 -4.44 -3.61 -1.69
N LYS A 16 -5.09 -2.52 -2.15
CA LYS A 16 -5.08 -1.23 -1.43
C LYS A 16 -5.74 -1.33 -0.06
N ALA A 17 -6.88 -2.02 0.05
CA ALA A 17 -7.60 -2.19 1.30
C ALA A 17 -6.76 -2.96 2.33
N ASP A 18 -6.04 -4.00 1.88
CA ASP A 18 -5.13 -4.76 2.73
C ASP A 18 -3.96 -3.89 3.22
N ILE A 19 -3.37 -3.07 2.35
CA ILE A 19 -2.32 -2.13 2.77
C ILE A 19 -2.84 -1.15 3.83
N TYR A 20 -4.04 -0.61 3.61
CA TYR A 20 -4.68 0.30 4.56
C TYR A 20 -4.85 -0.37 5.93
N GLN A 21 -5.39 -1.59 5.96
CA GLN A 21 -5.59 -2.34 7.20
C GLN A 21 -4.27 -2.69 7.89
N MET A 22 -3.21 -2.96 7.13
CA MET A 22 -1.86 -3.19 7.67
C MET A 22 -1.27 -1.93 8.30
N LEU A 23 -1.46 -0.75 7.69
CA LEU A 23 -0.99 0.52 8.24
C LEU A 23 -1.71 0.86 9.56
N ILE A 24 -3.02 0.66 9.62
CA ILE A 24 -3.78 0.78 10.88
C ILE A 24 -3.25 -0.19 11.94
N SER A 25 -3.00 -1.45 11.56
CA SER A 25 -2.47 -2.47 12.48
C SER A 25 -1.06 -2.16 12.99
N LEU A 26 -0.29 -1.37 12.22
CA LEU A 26 1.05 -0.89 12.60
C LEU A 26 1.00 0.37 13.49
N GLY A 27 -0.20 0.87 13.82
CA GLY A 27 -0.41 2.00 14.72
C GLY A 27 -0.58 3.36 14.04
N CYS A 28 -0.76 3.40 12.71
CA CYS A 28 -1.13 4.65 12.03
C CYS A 28 -2.58 5.02 12.32
N SER A 29 -2.85 6.32 12.44
CA SER A 29 -4.23 6.82 12.45
C SER A 29 -4.87 6.70 11.07
N GLU A 30 -6.19 6.75 11.00
CA GLU A 30 -6.92 6.74 9.73
C GLU A 30 -6.53 7.90 8.81
N THR A 31 -6.32 9.09 9.40
CA THR A 31 -5.92 10.30 8.66
C THR A 31 -4.52 10.18 8.08
N THR A 32 -3.56 9.70 8.88
CA THR A 32 -2.19 9.46 8.41
C THR A 32 -2.15 8.35 7.37
N THR A 33 -2.90 7.28 7.58
CA THR A 33 -3.00 6.16 6.63
C THR A 33 -3.52 6.63 5.27
N ALA A 34 -4.58 7.43 5.25
CA ALA A 34 -5.11 7.99 4.01
C ALA A 34 -4.09 8.90 3.28
N ALA A 35 -3.35 9.72 4.04
CA ALA A 35 -2.29 10.56 3.49
C ALA A 35 -1.15 9.73 2.88
N LEU A 36 -0.69 8.69 3.60
CA LEU A 36 0.36 7.77 3.14
C LEU A 36 -0.06 6.99 1.90
N MET A 37 -1.30 6.50 1.86
CA MET A 37 -1.86 5.82 0.70
C MET A 37 -1.92 6.72 -0.53
N LYS A 38 -2.31 7.99 -0.34
CA LYS A 38 -2.37 8.98 -1.43
C LYS A 38 -0.97 9.35 -1.93
N GLY A 39 -0.01 9.57 -1.02
CA GLY A 39 1.38 9.88 -1.36
C GLY A 39 2.10 8.73 -2.09
N ASN A 40 1.73 7.48 -1.80
CA ASN A 40 2.37 6.29 -2.35
C ASN A 40 1.54 5.60 -3.46
N GLN A 41 0.49 6.24 -3.98
CA GLN A 41 -0.42 5.64 -4.95
C GLN A 41 0.30 5.07 -6.19
N SER A 42 1.27 5.80 -6.75
CA SER A 42 2.05 5.34 -7.91
C SER A 42 2.93 4.11 -7.59
N LYS A 43 3.50 4.04 -6.38
CA LYS A 43 4.28 2.88 -5.94
C LYS A 43 3.39 1.65 -5.75
N ILE A 44 2.22 1.84 -5.11
CA ILE A 44 1.23 0.77 -4.90
C ILE A 44 0.77 0.18 -6.24
N GLN A 45 0.50 1.03 -7.23
CA GLN A 45 0.16 0.57 -8.60
C GLN A 45 1.32 -0.18 -9.25
N GLY A 46 2.56 0.32 -9.12
CA GLY A 46 3.75 -0.34 -9.67
C GLY A 46 4.03 -1.71 -9.04
N TRP A 47 3.84 -1.83 -7.73
CA TRP A 47 3.96 -3.10 -6.99
C TRP A 47 2.89 -4.11 -7.36
N PHE A 48 1.66 -3.65 -7.63
CA PHE A 48 0.55 -4.52 -7.98
C PHE A 48 0.72 -5.14 -9.38
N GLY A 49 1.31 -4.43 -10.34
CA GLY A 49 1.16 -4.90 -11.72
C GLY A 49 2.01 -4.28 -12.80
N ASN A 50 3.29 -3.97 -12.56
CA ASN A 50 4.17 -3.66 -13.68
C ASN A 50 4.46 -4.84 -14.62
N GLY A 51 3.91 -6.05 -14.39
CA GLY A 51 3.91 -7.17 -15.33
C GLY A 51 5.29 -7.72 -15.70
N ASP A 52 6.35 -7.09 -15.22
CA ASP A 52 7.71 -7.46 -15.51
C ASP A 52 8.09 -8.61 -14.58
N SER A 53 8.24 -9.79 -15.15
CA SER A 53 8.57 -11.06 -14.48
C SER A 53 9.80 -11.02 -13.56
N ARG A 54 10.59 -9.94 -13.62
CA ARG A 54 11.78 -9.69 -12.79
C ARG A 54 11.52 -8.82 -11.57
N SER A 55 10.34 -8.23 -11.44
CA SER A 55 10.00 -7.39 -10.29
C SER A 55 9.66 -8.26 -9.07
N PRO A 56 10.15 -7.93 -7.87
CA PRO A 56 9.81 -8.68 -6.67
C PRO A 56 8.31 -8.56 -6.37
N ILE A 57 7.71 -9.66 -5.94
CA ILE A 57 6.33 -9.66 -5.45
C ILE A 57 6.30 -8.89 -4.13
N VAL A 58 5.59 -7.76 -4.12
CA VAL A 58 5.39 -6.97 -2.91
C VAL A 58 4.01 -7.29 -2.36
N THR A 59 3.98 -7.92 -1.19
CA THR A 59 2.72 -8.19 -0.46
C THR A 59 2.21 -6.92 0.22
N ALA A 60 0.93 -6.87 0.59
CA ALA A 60 0.35 -5.70 1.27
C ALA A 60 1.07 -5.37 2.58
N GLN A 61 1.50 -6.39 3.33
CA GLN A 61 2.30 -6.23 4.54
C GLN A 61 3.69 -5.65 4.26
N MET A 62 4.34 -6.06 3.16
CA MET A 62 5.62 -5.48 2.74
C MET A 62 5.45 -4.04 2.28
N ALA A 63 4.41 -3.76 1.48
CA ALA A 63 4.08 -2.42 1.03
C ALA A 63 3.85 -1.46 2.20
N ALA A 64 3.08 -1.85 3.21
CA ALA A 64 2.85 -1.03 4.41
C ALA A 64 4.17 -0.69 5.12
N ARG A 65 5.07 -1.68 5.28
CA ARG A 65 6.39 -1.44 5.89
C ARG A 65 7.32 -0.58 5.03
N LEU A 66 7.23 -0.69 3.71
CA LEU A 66 8.00 0.12 2.77
C LEU A 66 7.53 1.58 2.80
N ILE A 67 6.22 1.80 2.81
CA ILE A 67 5.60 3.12 2.98
C ILE A 67 6.09 3.78 4.28
N LEU A 68 6.10 3.03 5.39
CA LEU A 68 6.56 3.55 6.68
C LEU A 68 8.08 3.72 6.81
N ARG A 69 8.86 3.14 5.89
CA ARG A 69 10.33 3.28 5.89
C ARG A 69 10.82 4.47 5.09
N ASP A 70 9.98 5.06 4.25
CA ASP A 70 10.39 6.16 3.39
C ASP A 70 10.56 7.45 4.23
N PRO A 71 11.78 7.98 4.39
CA PRO A 71 12.03 9.14 5.27
C PRO A 71 11.25 10.39 4.85
N ALA A 72 10.85 10.50 3.57
CA ALA A 72 9.99 11.57 3.09
C ALA A 72 8.56 11.52 3.69
N ASP A 73 8.09 10.32 4.05
CA ASP A 73 6.74 10.09 4.57
C ASP A 73 6.72 9.97 6.11
N ILE A 74 7.85 9.65 6.74
CA ILE A 74 8.01 9.61 8.22
C ILE A 74 7.97 11.02 8.85
N ASP A 75 8.40 12.07 8.14
CA ASP A 75 8.35 13.45 8.65
C ASP A 75 6.90 13.93 8.87
N ALA A 76 5.93 13.37 8.12
CA ALA A 76 4.51 13.58 8.39
C ALA A 76 4.04 12.92 9.70
N SER A 77 4.70 11.84 10.15
CA SER A 77 4.41 11.16 11.42
C SER A 77 5.04 11.85 12.64
N SER A 78 6.12 12.60 12.46
CA SER A 78 6.84 13.25 13.57
C SER A 78 6.25 14.61 13.95
N LYS A 79 5.46 15.23 13.06
CA LYS A 79 4.81 16.54 13.28
C LYS A 79 3.49 16.49 14.07
N PHE A 80 3.01 15.31 14.45
CA PHE A 80 1.76 15.14 15.21
C PHE A 80 1.96 14.75 16.69
N LYS A 81 3.21 14.73 17.18
CA LYS A 81 3.44 14.69 18.63
C LYS A 81 3.36 16.11 19.19
N VAL A 82 2.16 16.48 19.64
CA VAL A 82 1.91 17.61 20.55
C VAL A 82 2.44 17.25 21.93
#